data_AF-A0A433CH63-F1
#
_entry.id   AF-A0A433CH63-F1
#
_cell.length_a   1.000
_cell.length_b   1.000
_cell.length_c   1.000
_cell.angle_alpha   90.00
_cell.angle_beta   90.00
_cell.angle_gamma   90.00
#
_symmetry.space_group_name_H-M   'P 1'
#
loop_
_entity.id
_entity.type
_entity.pdbx_description
1 polymer ?
#
loop_
_entity_poly.entity_id
_entity_poly.type
_entity_poly.pdbx_seq_one_letter_code
_entity_poly.pdbx_strand_id
1 'polypeptide(L)'
;MKKSILALSLASLVLVACSKTENKKIEEQQTPAPVTTNEAVSETAIADTAHTAENSLDWNGIYKGVLPCADCEGIETELKLNLDKTYEIKETYLGKGDGKAFESKGSFQFDSKNSSIIALDKAGDNRKYFVAEGHLKALDLEGNQITGALADKYQLKKEVK
;
A
#
# COMPACT_ATOMS: atom_id res chain seq x y z
N MET A 1 -16.82 16.67 -38.26
CA MET A 1 -16.79 17.97 -37.56
C MET A 1 -18.20 18.51 -37.42
N LYS A 2 -18.82 18.42 -36.25
CA LYS A 2 -20.03 19.19 -35.89
C LYS A 2 -19.90 19.54 -34.41
N LYS A 3 -19.60 20.81 -34.16
CA LYS A 3 -19.44 21.40 -32.83
C LYS A 3 -20.84 21.76 -32.34
N SER A 4 -21.25 21.23 -31.19
CA SER A 4 -22.39 21.79 -30.45
C SER A 4 -21.84 22.57 -29.27
N ILE A 5 -22.00 23.89 -29.36
CA ILE A 5 -21.85 24.87 -28.28
C ILE A 5 -23.26 25.33 -27.95
N LEU A 6 -23.65 25.32 -26.67
CA LEU A 6 -24.50 26.30 -25.98
C LEU A 6 -24.65 25.82 -24.51
N ALA A 7 -24.03 26.52 -23.56
CA ALA A 7 -24.62 27.55 -22.68
C ALA A 7 -25.12 26.96 -21.35
N LEU A 8 -24.39 27.16 -20.25
CA LEU A 8 -24.49 28.27 -19.29
C LEU A 8 -25.58 28.05 -18.23
N SER A 9 -25.19 27.61 -17.02
CA SER A 9 -25.80 28.13 -15.78
C SER A 9 -24.90 27.89 -14.57
N LEU A 10 -24.59 28.99 -13.89
CA LEU A 10 -24.00 29.11 -12.56
C LEU A 10 -25.03 28.70 -11.50
N ALA A 11 -24.60 27.98 -10.47
CA ALA A 11 -25.16 28.10 -9.13
C ALA A 11 -24.17 27.57 -8.08
N SER A 12 -23.32 28.46 -7.58
CA SER A 12 -22.53 28.25 -6.37
C SER A 12 -23.40 28.59 -5.17
N LEU A 13 -23.65 27.63 -4.27
CA LEU A 13 -24.10 27.91 -2.91
C LEU A 13 -23.11 27.30 -1.92
N VAL A 14 -22.29 28.18 -1.34
CA VAL A 14 -21.47 27.92 -0.15
C VAL A 14 -22.32 28.26 1.06
N LEU A 15 -22.49 27.32 2.01
CA LEU A 15 -23.00 27.62 3.34
C LEU A 15 -21.96 27.18 4.37
N VAL A 16 -21.21 28.17 4.84
CA VAL A 16 -20.35 28.15 6.02
C VAL A 16 -21.27 28.24 7.24
N ALA A 17 -21.18 27.29 8.16
CA ALA A 17 -21.83 27.37 9.47
C ALA A 17 -20.76 27.38 10.57
N CYS A 18 -20.48 28.57 11.11
CA CYS A 18 -19.74 28.77 12.34
C CYS A 18 -20.74 29.00 13.48
N SER A 19 -20.65 28.23 14.56
CA SER A 19 -21.29 28.57 15.83
C SER A 19 -20.20 28.83 16.86
N LYS A 20 -19.94 30.12 17.09
CA LYS A 20 -19.07 30.64 18.14
C LYS A 20 -19.96 30.95 19.34
N THR A 21 -19.69 30.31 20.48
CA THR A 21 -20.28 30.67 21.77
C THR A 21 -19.14 31.00 22.71
N GLU A 22 -18.96 32.29 22.98
CA GLU A 22 -18.21 32.80 24.11
C GLU A 22 -19.20 33.12 25.24
N ASN A 23 -18.81 32.80 26.49
CA ASN A 23 -18.74 33.74 27.62
C ASN A 23 -19.08 33.06 28.97
N LYS A 24 -18.05 32.83 29.80
CA LYS A 24 -18.00 33.37 31.18
C LYS A 24 -16.61 33.20 31.78
N LYS A 25 -15.94 34.32 32.00
CA LYS A 25 -14.76 34.48 32.87
C LYS A 25 -15.23 35.07 34.20
N ILE A 26 -14.83 34.47 35.32
CA ILE A 26 -14.68 35.16 36.61
C ILE A 26 -13.27 34.85 37.12
N GLU A 27 -12.48 35.91 37.19
CA GLU A 27 -11.22 36.17 37.91
C GLU A 27 -11.46 36.17 39.44
N GLU A 28 -10.55 36.06 40.41
CA GLU A 28 -9.08 36.08 40.51
C GLU A 28 -8.70 35.80 41.98
N GLN A 29 -7.52 35.21 42.22
CA GLN A 29 -6.47 35.69 43.13
C GLN A 29 -5.27 34.72 43.00
N GLN A 30 -4.25 34.97 42.17
CA GLN A 30 -3.10 35.89 42.32
C GLN A 30 -2.28 35.62 43.59
N THR A 31 -0.95 35.40 43.63
CA THR A 31 0.23 35.68 42.75
C THR A 31 1.51 35.23 43.55
N PRO A 32 2.78 35.12 43.04
CA PRO A 32 3.38 35.42 41.72
C PRO A 32 4.25 34.32 41.03
N ALA A 33 4.43 34.53 39.72
CA ALA A 33 5.32 33.91 38.72
C ALA A 33 6.82 34.35 38.89
N PRO A 34 7.80 34.07 37.97
CA PRO A 34 7.77 33.65 36.54
C PRO A 34 8.70 32.44 36.21
N VAL A 35 8.78 31.79 35.03
CA VAL A 35 8.84 32.25 33.63
C VAL A 35 8.52 31.09 32.65
N THR A 36 7.79 31.47 31.61
CA THR A 36 7.62 31.01 30.22
C THR A 36 8.60 29.99 29.62
N THR A 37 8.07 28.91 29.02
CA THR A 37 8.19 28.59 27.57
C THR A 37 7.11 27.58 27.18
N ASN A 38 6.23 27.99 26.26
CA ASN A 38 5.31 27.11 25.55
C ASN A 38 6.09 26.31 24.52
N GLU A 39 6.02 24.99 24.59
CA GLU A 39 6.27 24.12 23.44
C GLU A 39 5.15 23.08 23.34
N ALA A 40 4.12 23.45 22.60
CA ALA A 40 3.31 22.48 21.88
C ALA A 40 4.17 21.93 20.75
N VAL A 41 4.93 20.87 21.03
CA VAL A 41 5.52 20.05 19.98
C VAL A 41 4.51 18.96 19.65
N SER A 42 3.80 19.21 18.55
CA SER A 42 3.22 18.18 17.71
C SER A 42 4.30 17.14 17.42
N GLU A 43 4.26 16.03 18.15
CA GLU A 43 5.11 14.87 17.92
C GLU A 43 4.71 14.26 16.58
N THR A 44 5.32 14.80 15.55
CA THR A 44 5.32 14.25 14.21
C THR A 44 5.89 12.85 14.34
N ALA A 45 5.11 11.85 13.93
CA ALA A 45 5.53 10.46 13.90
C ALA A 45 6.90 10.35 13.20
N ILE A 46 7.97 10.25 13.98
CA ILE A 46 9.24 9.73 13.51
C ILE A 46 8.93 8.26 13.30
N ALA A 47 8.56 7.92 12.06
CA ALA A 47 8.48 6.53 11.64
C ALA A 47 9.82 5.89 12.02
N ASP A 48 9.76 4.86 12.84
CA ASP A 48 10.90 4.05 13.24
C ASP A 48 11.59 3.52 11.98
N THR A 49 12.64 4.21 11.54
CA THR A 49 13.37 3.87 10.32
C THR A 49 14.29 2.66 10.50
N ALA A 50 14.49 2.21 11.74
CA ALA A 50 15.36 1.09 12.05
C ALA A 50 14.67 -0.25 11.80
N HIS A 51 13.34 -0.34 12.01
CA HIS A 51 12.58 -1.59 11.95
C HIS A 51 11.65 -1.66 10.72
N THR A 52 12.21 -1.62 9.52
CA THR A 52 11.46 -1.85 8.27
C THR A 52 11.46 -3.32 7.87
N ALA A 53 10.52 -3.75 7.03
CA ALA A 53 10.55 -5.11 6.45
C ALA A 53 11.84 -5.36 5.66
N GLU A 54 12.32 -4.35 4.92
CA GLU A 54 13.57 -4.42 4.17
C GLU A 54 14.79 -4.73 5.05
N ASN A 55 14.87 -4.14 6.24
CA ASN A 55 16.02 -4.27 7.15
C ASN A 55 15.87 -5.41 8.17
N SER A 56 14.64 -5.83 8.47
CA SER A 56 14.35 -6.74 9.59
C SER A 56 13.97 -8.16 9.16
N LEU A 57 13.52 -8.35 7.93
CA LEU A 57 13.08 -9.66 7.44
C LEU A 57 14.10 -10.25 6.46
N ASP A 58 14.26 -11.58 6.48
CA ASP A 58 14.87 -12.32 5.38
C ASP A 58 13.85 -12.42 4.23
N TRP A 59 13.64 -11.31 3.53
CA TRP A 59 12.61 -11.19 2.48
C TRP A 59 13.05 -11.75 1.13
N ASN A 60 14.34 -11.91 0.86
CA ASN A 60 14.80 -12.48 -0.41
C ASN A 60 14.53 -13.99 -0.44
N GLY A 61 14.13 -14.51 -1.59
CA GLY A 61 13.81 -15.93 -1.73
C GLY A 61 12.80 -16.21 -2.83
N ILE A 62 12.38 -17.47 -2.89
CA ILE A 62 11.38 -17.95 -3.84
C ILE A 62 10.06 -18.08 -3.10
N TYR A 63 9.01 -17.47 -3.64
CA TYR A 63 7.66 -17.48 -3.09
C TYR A 63 6.72 -18.17 -4.06
N LYS A 64 5.91 -19.11 -3.57
CA LYS A 64 5.01 -19.92 -4.40
C LYS A 64 3.58 -19.91 -3.86
N GLY A 65 2.62 -19.96 -4.76
CA GLY A 65 1.21 -20.07 -4.42
C GLY A 65 0.32 -20.17 -5.65
N VAL A 66 -0.98 -20.36 -5.43
CA VAL A 66 -2.00 -20.32 -6.49
C VAL A 66 -2.92 -19.15 -6.22
N LEU A 67 -2.78 -18.08 -7.00
CA LEU A 67 -3.58 -16.88 -6.86
C LEU A 67 -4.96 -17.05 -7.54
N PRO A 68 -6.02 -16.40 -7.03
CA PRO A 68 -7.34 -16.44 -7.67
C PRO A 68 -7.31 -15.91 -9.11
N CYS A 69 -8.10 -16.55 -9.97
CA CYS A 69 -8.25 -16.21 -11.37
C CYS A 69 -9.72 -15.95 -11.68
N ALA A 70 -10.01 -14.92 -12.48
CA ALA A 70 -11.40 -14.53 -12.77
C ALA A 70 -12.13 -15.54 -13.67
N ASP A 71 -11.40 -16.19 -14.57
CA ASP A 71 -11.95 -17.06 -15.61
C ASP A 71 -11.12 -18.34 -15.84
N CYS A 72 -10.37 -18.76 -14.81
CA CYS A 72 -9.60 -19.99 -14.80
C CYS A 72 -9.55 -20.57 -13.38
N GLU A 73 -8.99 -21.77 -13.21
CA GLU A 73 -8.98 -22.47 -11.91
C GLU A 73 -8.05 -21.80 -10.88
N GLY A 74 -7.06 -21.06 -11.37
CA GLY A 74 -6.09 -20.33 -10.57
C GLY A 74 -4.86 -19.97 -11.39
N ILE A 75 -3.99 -19.13 -10.84
CA ILE A 75 -2.70 -18.79 -11.42
C ILE A 75 -1.63 -19.36 -10.49
N GLU A 76 -0.96 -20.43 -10.91
CA GLU A 76 0.23 -20.90 -10.20
C GLU A 76 1.34 -19.86 -10.40
N THR A 77 1.78 -19.24 -9.31
CA THR A 77 2.73 -18.13 -9.32
C THR A 77 3.98 -18.53 -8.53
N GLU A 78 5.15 -18.38 -9.16
CA GLU A 78 6.46 -18.41 -8.52
C GLU A 78 7.10 -17.03 -8.67
N LEU A 79 7.34 -16.34 -7.55
CA LEU A 79 8.02 -15.05 -7.51
C LEU A 79 9.34 -15.19 -6.75
N LYS A 80 10.46 -15.00 -7.44
CA LYS A 80 11.79 -14.96 -6.86
C LYS A 80 12.21 -13.50 -6.66
N LEU A 81 12.54 -13.14 -5.43
CA LEU A 81 13.09 -11.83 -5.05
C LEU A 81 14.58 -11.99 -4.72
N ASN A 82 15.43 -11.21 -5.41
CA ASN A 82 16.88 -11.20 -5.21
C ASN A 82 17.31 -10.02 -4.31
N LEU A 83 18.44 -10.18 -3.63
CA LEU A 83 19.03 -9.16 -2.74
C LEU A 83 19.37 -7.84 -3.46
N ASP A 84 19.68 -7.89 -4.76
CA ASP A 84 19.97 -6.73 -5.59
C ASP A 84 18.72 -5.99 -6.10
N LYS A 85 17.55 -6.31 -5.53
CA LYS A 85 16.24 -5.76 -5.88
C LYS A 85 15.78 -6.08 -7.31
N THR A 86 16.28 -7.18 -7.87
CA THR A 86 15.72 -7.78 -9.09
C THR A 86 14.75 -8.91 -8.75
N TYR A 87 13.86 -9.23 -9.68
CA TYR A 87 12.94 -10.36 -9.55
C TYR A 87 12.82 -11.18 -10.82
N GLU A 88 12.36 -12.42 -10.65
CA GLU A 88 11.87 -13.30 -11.71
C GLU A 88 10.49 -13.80 -11.28
N ILE A 89 9.48 -13.64 -12.14
CA ILE A 89 8.12 -14.14 -11.89
C ILE A 89 7.71 -15.12 -12.98
N LYS A 90 7.17 -16.27 -12.58
CA LYS A 90 6.63 -17.30 -13.47
C LYS A 90 5.18 -17.56 -13.13
N GLU A 91 4.34 -17.64 -14.15
CA GLU A 91 2.89 -17.78 -13.99
C GLU A 91 2.31 -18.78 -14.96
N THR A 92 1.59 -19.77 -14.44
CA THR A 92 0.86 -20.76 -15.23
C THR A 92 -0.64 -20.63 -14.94
N TYR A 93 -1.44 -20.38 -15.97
CA TYR A 93 -2.90 -20.32 -15.87
C TYR A 93 -3.46 -21.75 -15.83
N LEU A 94 -4.08 -22.13 -14.73
CA LEU A 94 -4.62 -23.48 -14.51
C LEU A 94 -6.01 -23.63 -15.15
N GLY A 95 -6.24 -24.76 -15.81
CA GLY A 95 -7.51 -25.03 -16.50
C GLY A 95 -7.75 -24.21 -17.77
N LYS A 96 -6.76 -23.44 -18.25
CA LYS A 96 -6.85 -22.59 -19.45
C LYS A 96 -5.52 -22.54 -20.20
N GLY A 97 -5.58 -22.35 -21.52
CA GLY A 97 -4.38 -22.20 -22.37
C GLY A 97 -3.66 -23.52 -22.63
N ASP A 98 -2.38 -23.44 -22.99
CA ASP A 98 -1.53 -24.59 -23.32
C ASP A 98 -0.69 -25.11 -22.14
N GLY A 99 -0.95 -24.59 -20.93
CA GLY A 99 -0.26 -24.97 -19.70
C GLY A 99 1.19 -24.49 -19.61
N LYS A 100 1.65 -23.61 -20.52
CA LYS A 100 2.99 -23.05 -20.45
C LYS A 100 3.05 -21.88 -19.47
N ALA A 101 4.16 -21.82 -18.73
CA ALA A 101 4.45 -20.69 -17.87
C ALA A 101 4.83 -19.46 -18.70
N PHE A 102 4.28 -18.31 -18.33
CA PHE A 102 4.77 -17.00 -18.73
C PHE A 102 5.84 -16.54 -17.75
N GLU A 103 6.91 -15.92 -18.24
CA GLU A 103 8.00 -15.45 -17.40
C GLU A 103 8.28 -13.97 -17.67
N SER A 104 8.39 -13.19 -16.60
CA SER A 104 8.82 -11.79 -16.62
C SER A 104 9.96 -11.57 -15.63
N LYS A 105 10.86 -10.66 -15.95
CA LYS A 105 11.99 -10.27 -15.10
C LYS A 105 12.10 -8.76 -15.07
N GLY A 106 12.55 -8.24 -13.94
CA GLY A 106 12.68 -6.80 -13.76
C GLY A 106 13.28 -6.44 -12.42
N SER A 107 13.00 -5.23 -11.99
CA SER A 107 13.37 -4.66 -10.71
C SER A 107 12.14 -4.40 -9.85
N PHE A 108 12.35 -4.32 -8.53
CA PHE A 108 11.33 -3.91 -7.59
C PHE A 108 11.89 -2.90 -6.59
N GLN A 109 11.00 -2.21 -5.90
CA GLN A 109 11.36 -1.25 -4.86
C GLN A 109 10.41 -1.37 -3.67
N PHE A 110 10.93 -1.15 -2.47
CA PHE A 110 10.08 -0.92 -1.30
C PHE A 110 9.41 0.45 -1.40
N ASP A 111 8.14 0.51 -1.00
CA ASP A 111 7.37 1.75 -0.95
C ASP A 111 7.90 2.66 0.16
N SER A 112 8.05 3.96 -0.14
CA SER A 112 8.65 4.93 0.78
C SER A 112 7.72 5.35 1.91
N LYS A 113 6.41 5.16 1.77
CA LYS A 113 5.39 5.46 2.79
C LYS A 113 5.06 4.24 3.63
N ASN A 114 5.17 3.05 3.04
CA ASN A 114 5.00 1.78 3.74
C ASN A 114 6.11 0.81 3.35
N SER A 115 7.14 0.75 4.17
CA SER A 115 8.34 -0.08 3.94
C SER A 115 8.09 -1.59 4.03
N SER A 116 6.84 -2.03 4.26
CA SER A 116 6.42 -3.43 4.15
C SER A 116 5.79 -3.74 2.79
N ILE A 117 5.66 -2.78 1.88
CA ILE A 117 5.14 -2.99 0.53
C ILE A 117 6.29 -2.93 -0.46
N ILE A 118 6.33 -3.89 -1.38
CA ILE A 118 7.16 -3.80 -2.60
C ILE A 118 6.27 -3.57 -3.81
N ALA A 119 6.79 -2.84 -4.79
CA ALA A 119 6.20 -2.68 -6.12
C ALA A 119 7.18 -3.22 -7.16
N LEU A 120 6.70 -4.13 -8.01
CA LEU A 120 7.41 -4.55 -9.22
C LEU A 120 7.37 -3.41 -10.24
N ASP A 121 8.31 -3.41 -11.18
CA ASP A 121 8.30 -2.46 -12.29
C ASP A 121 7.20 -2.79 -13.33
N LYS A 122 7.21 -2.05 -14.45
CA LYS A 122 6.25 -2.23 -15.54
C LYS A 122 6.27 -3.63 -16.16
N ALA A 123 7.41 -4.34 -16.18
CA ALA A 123 7.48 -5.71 -16.69
C ALA A 123 6.77 -6.71 -15.77
N GLY A 124 6.57 -6.34 -14.50
CA GLY A 124 5.80 -7.08 -13.50
C GLY A 124 4.40 -6.53 -13.31
N ASP A 125 3.89 -5.76 -14.28
CA ASP A 125 2.58 -5.12 -14.29
C ASP A 125 2.34 -4.13 -13.14
N ASN A 126 3.41 -3.57 -12.57
CA ASN A 126 3.35 -2.70 -11.39
C ASN A 126 2.68 -3.37 -10.18
N ARG A 127 2.71 -4.70 -10.11
CA ARG A 127 2.11 -5.46 -9.01
C ARG A 127 2.73 -5.08 -7.67
N LYS A 128 1.88 -5.04 -6.65
CA LYS A 128 2.28 -4.72 -5.28
C LYS A 128 2.09 -5.92 -4.38
N TYR A 129 3.05 -6.12 -3.48
CA TYR A 129 3.00 -7.18 -2.48
C TYR A 129 3.32 -6.61 -1.11
N PHE A 130 2.56 -7.01 -0.10
CA PHE A 130 2.93 -6.84 1.30
C PHE A 130 3.90 -7.95 1.69
N VAL A 131 5.07 -7.58 2.20
CA VAL A 131 6.14 -8.44 2.66
C VAL A 131 5.91 -8.74 4.14
N ALA A 132 5.77 -10.03 4.46
CA ALA A 132 5.63 -10.52 5.82
C ALA A 132 6.62 -11.66 6.07
N GLU A 133 6.78 -12.03 7.32
CA GLU A 133 7.66 -13.15 7.67
C GLU A 133 7.20 -14.44 6.96
N GLY A 134 8.10 -14.97 6.12
CA GLY A 134 7.88 -16.21 5.38
C GLY A 134 6.82 -16.16 4.27
N HIS A 135 6.25 -15.00 3.91
CA HIS A 135 5.27 -14.92 2.83
C HIS A 135 5.09 -13.51 2.24
N LEU A 136 4.54 -13.46 1.03
CA LEU A 136 4.06 -12.25 0.36
C LEU A 136 2.53 -12.31 0.27
N LYS A 137 1.85 -11.18 0.46
CA LYS A 137 0.43 -11.03 0.12
C LYS A 137 0.28 -10.08 -1.06
N ALA A 138 -0.35 -10.54 -2.13
CA ALA A 138 -0.69 -9.66 -3.25
C ALA A 138 -1.70 -8.60 -2.79
N LEU A 139 -1.49 -7.37 -3.25
CA LEU A 139 -2.32 -6.21 -2.95
C LEU A 139 -3.12 -5.81 -4.19
N ASP A 140 -4.09 -4.92 -4.02
CA ASP A 140 -4.71 -4.26 -5.17
C ASP A 140 -3.74 -3.28 -5.86
N LEU A 141 -4.16 -2.66 -6.96
CA LEU A 141 -3.32 -1.76 -7.77
C LEU A 141 -2.92 -0.51 -6.99
N GLU A 142 -3.76 -0.07 -6.05
CA GLU A 142 -3.58 1.06 -5.17
C GLU A 142 -2.61 0.72 -4.02
N GLY A 143 -2.45 -0.55 -3.67
CA GLY A 143 -1.60 -1.03 -2.59
C GLY A 143 -2.36 -1.31 -1.29
N ASN A 144 -3.68 -1.46 -1.34
CA ASN A 144 -4.49 -1.85 -0.20
C ASN A 144 -4.60 -3.38 -0.12
N GLN A 145 -4.91 -3.87 1.09
CA GLN A 145 -5.20 -5.28 1.30
C GLN A 145 -6.48 -5.68 0.55
N ILE A 146 -6.40 -6.79 -0.17
CA ILE A 146 -7.58 -7.42 -0.77
C ILE A 146 -8.42 -8.03 0.36
N THR A 147 -9.72 -7.69 0.38
CA THR A 147 -10.65 -8.13 1.42
C THR A 147 -11.71 -9.10 0.86
N GLY A 148 -12.51 -9.69 1.75
CA GLY A 148 -13.60 -10.61 1.39
C GLY A 148 -13.19 -12.09 1.46
N ALA A 149 -14.06 -12.96 0.94
CA ALA A 149 -13.94 -14.41 1.10
C ALA A 149 -12.68 -15.03 0.50
N LEU A 150 -12.02 -14.33 -0.43
CA LEU A 150 -10.82 -14.79 -1.12
C LEU A 150 -9.53 -14.15 -0.58
N ALA A 151 -9.59 -13.27 0.42
CA ALA A 151 -8.43 -12.53 0.92
C ALA A 151 -7.22 -13.44 1.23
N ASP A 152 -7.46 -14.56 1.91
CA ASP A 152 -6.41 -15.52 2.30
C ASP A 152 -5.81 -16.30 1.10
N LYS A 153 -6.44 -16.24 -0.07
CA LYS A 153 -5.95 -16.88 -1.30
C LYS A 153 -4.91 -16.04 -2.02
N TYR A 154 -4.77 -14.75 -1.70
CA TYR A 154 -3.80 -13.85 -2.32
C TYR A 154 -2.41 -13.93 -1.68
N GLN A 155 -1.98 -15.10 -1.24
CA GLN A 155 -0.71 -15.30 -0.53
C GLN A 155 0.24 -16.22 -1.30
N LEU A 156 1.51 -15.80 -1.40
CA LEU A 156 2.63 -16.62 -1.86
C LEU A 156 3.51 -16.95 -0.66
N LYS A 157 3.74 -18.24 -0.38
CA LYS A 157 4.55 -18.68 0.76
C LYS A 157 6.01 -18.83 0.33
N LYS A 158 6.94 -18.42 1.20
CA LYS A 158 8.37 -18.63 0.96
C LYS A 158 8.66 -20.13 0.96
N GLU A 159 9.37 -20.59 -0.05
CA GLU A 159 9.87 -21.97 -0.13
C GLU A 159 10.92 -22.16 0.96
N VAL A 160 10.67 -23.12 1.86
CA VAL A 160 11.62 -23.53 2.89
C VAL A 160 12.57 -24.55 2.26
N LYS A 161 13.87 -24.28 2.32
CA LYS A 161 14.91 -25.22 1.89
C LYS A 161 15.20 -26.26 2.96
#